data_AF-A0A838FJG2-F1
#
_entry.id   AF-A0A838FJG2-F1
#
_cell.length_a   1.000
_cell.length_b   1.000
_cell.length_c   1.000
_cell.angle_alpha   90.00
_cell.angle_beta   90.00
_cell.angle_gamma   90.00
#
_symmetry.space_group_name_H-M   'P 1'
#
loop_
_entity.id
_entity.type
_entity.pdbx_description
1 polymer ?
#
loop_
_entity_poly.entity_id
_entity_poly.type
_entity_poly.pdbx_seq_one_letter_code
_entity_poly.pdbx_strand_id
1 'polypeptide(L)' 'MRRTLTIRLPDRLVDWIEETANKTGLSQGELVRQQLELARDGDIRSKKFLRLAGRIKGARDLSSRKGFAKK' A
#
# COMPACT_ATOMS: atom_id res chain seq x y z
N MET A 1 18.97 7.52 6.27
CA MET A 1 19.52 6.57 7.26
C MET A 1 18.99 5.18 6.96
N ARG A 2 19.84 4.14 6.93
CA ARG A 2 19.41 2.74 6.77
C ARG A 2 19.60 2.02 8.10
N ARG A 3 18.61 1.22 8.51
CA ARG A 3 18.65 0.39 9.73
C ARG A 3 18.43 -1.06 9.32
N THR A 4 19.23 -1.97 9.84
CA THR A 4 19.09 -3.41 9.56
C THR A 4 18.06 -3.99 10.51
N LEU A 5 17.09 -4.71 9.96
CA LEU A 5 16.11 -5.48 10.70
C LEU A 5 16.37 -6.96 10.45
N THR A 6 16.68 -7.71 11.51
CA THR A 6 16.82 -9.18 11.43
C THR A 6 15.52 -9.82 11.88
N ILE A 7 14.90 -10.60 11.00
CA ILE A 7 13.66 -11.33 11.27
C ILE A 7 13.88 -12.83 11.04
N ARG A 8 13.27 -13.66 11.88
CA ARG A 8 13.17 -15.09 11.63
C ARG A 8 11.92 -15.34 10.79
N LEU A 9 12.08 -16.05 9.68
CA LEU A 9 10.99 -16.42 8.78
C LEU A 9 10.81 -17.94 8.79
N PRO A 10 9.61 -18.44 8.52
CA PRO A 10 9.40 -19.86 8.26
C PRO A 10 10.18 -20.30 7.01
N ASP A 11 10.71 -21.52 7.00
CA ASP A 11 11.55 -22.05 5.90
C ASP A 11 10.87 -21.89 4.53
N ARG A 12 9.58 -22.26 4.44
CA ARG A 12 8.77 -22.10 3.22
C ARG A 12 8.80 -20.67 2.65
N LEU A 13 8.84 -19.66 3.52
CA LEU A 13 8.86 -18.27 3.08
C LEU A 13 10.25 -17.85 2.60
N VAL A 14 11.30 -18.40 3.20
CA VAL A 14 12.69 -18.19 2.76
C VAL A 14 12.88 -18.77 1.36
N ASP A 15 12.43 -20.02 1.15
CA ASP A 15 12.51 -20.70 -0.16
C ASP A 15 11.78 -19.89 -1.24
N TRP A 16 10.58 -19.41 -0.92
CA TRP A 16 9.79 -18.60 -1.85
C TRP A 16 10.46 -17.26 -2.20
N ILE A 17 11.08 -16.59 -1.22
CA ILE A 17 11.83 -15.34 -1.45
C ILE A 17 13.02 -15.61 -2.38
N GLU A 18 13.74 -16.71 -2.17
CA GLU A 18 14.89 -17.09 -2.99
C GLU A 18 14.50 -17.41 -4.44
N GLU A 19 13.48 -18.24 -4.64
CA GLU A 19 12.98 -18.54 -5.98
C GLU A 19 12.49 -17.29 -6.71
N THR A 20 11.78 -16.41 -5.99
CA THR A 20 11.22 -15.19 -6.57
C THR A 20 12.34 -14.20 -6.92
N ALA A 21 13.36 -14.06 -6.08
CA ALA A 21 14.55 -13.26 -6.35
C ALA A 21 15.26 -13.75 -7.63
N ASN A 22 15.46 -15.07 -7.76
CA ASN A 22 16.07 -15.67 -8.94
C ASN A 22 15.26 -15.43 -10.22
N LYS A 23 13.93 -15.56 -10.15
CA LYS A 23 13.03 -15.31 -11.29
C LYS A 23 12.97 -13.84 -11.71
N THR A 24 13.07 -12.92 -10.74
CA THR A 24 12.94 -11.47 -10.99
C THR A 24 14.27 -10.78 -11.26
N GLY A 25 15.40 -11.45 -10.97
CA GLY A 25 16.74 -10.86 -11.06
C GLY A 25 17.03 -9.83 -9.96
N LEU A 26 16.18 -9.74 -8.93
CA LEU A 26 16.35 -8.83 -7.80
C LEU A 26 17.07 -9.51 -6.64
N SER A 27 17.80 -8.73 -5.83
CA SER A 27 18.32 -9.27 -4.56
C SER A 27 17.17 -9.54 -3.58
N GLN A 28 17.31 -10.57 -2.74
CA GLN A 28 16.31 -10.92 -1.72
C GLN A 28 15.94 -9.71 -0.84
N GLY A 29 16.95 -8.94 -0.40
CA GLY A 29 16.74 -7.76 0.44
C GLY A 29 16.09 -6.58 -0.29
N GLU A 30 16.20 -6.51 -1.62
CA GLU A 30 15.47 -5.53 -2.44
C GLU A 30 14.03 -5.97 -2.67
N LEU A 31 13.80 -7.23 -2.99
CA LEU A 31 12.47 -7.83 -3.13
C LEU A 31 11.64 -7.61 -1.86
N VAL A 32 12.20 -7.97 -0.69
CA VAL A 32 11.51 -7.80 0.60
C VAL A 32 11.23 -6.33 0.89
N ARG A 33 12.18 -5.42 0.62
CA ARG A 33 11.95 -3.97 0.80
C ARG A 33 10.83 -3.46 -0.09
N GLN A 34 10.83 -3.79 -1.38
CA GLN A 34 9.77 -3.34 -2.29
C GLN A 34 8.40 -3.85 -1.84
N GLN A 35 8.29 -5.12 -1.43
CA GLN A 35 7.02 -5.65 -0.95
C GLN A 35 6.55 -4.99 0.35
N LEU A 36 7.47 -4.67 1.27
CA LEU A 36 7.12 -3.94 2.49
C LEU A 36 6.67 -2.49 2.20
N GLU A 37 7.30 -1.81 1.24
CA GLU A 37 6.88 -0.47 0.80
C GLU A 37 5.51 -0.52 0.12
N LEU A 38 5.28 -1.49 -0.77
CA LEU A 38 3.97 -1.72 -1.40
C LEU A 38 2.89 -2.04 -0.37
N ALA A 39 3.19 -2.86 0.63
CA ALA A 39 2.27 -3.16 1.73
C ALA A 39 1.98 -1.91 2.58
N ARG A 40 2.98 -1.07 2.85
CA ARG A 40 2.82 0.19 3.57
C ARG A 40 1.91 1.15 2.80
N ASP A 41 2.15 1.30 1.50
CA ASP A 41 1.41 2.24 0.65
C ASP A 41 -0.01 1.72 0.34
N GLY A 42 -0.15 0.39 0.21
CA GLY A 42 -1.40 -0.31 -0.04
C GLY A 42 -2.31 -0.46 1.18
N ASP A 43 -1.80 -0.27 2.41
CA ASP A 43 -2.61 -0.35 3.63
C ASP A 43 -3.78 0.64 3.54
N ILE A 44 -5.01 0.15 3.58
CA ILE A 44 -6.24 0.97 3.52
C ILE A 44 -6.26 1.99 4.68
N ARG A 45 -5.56 1.71 5.80
CA ARG A 45 -5.35 2.68 6.89
C ARG A 45 -4.44 3.85 6.50
N SER A 46 -3.56 3.69 5.52
CA SER A 46 -2.69 4.76 4.96
C SER A 46 -3.50 5.74 4.10
N LYS A 47 -4.56 5.25 3.42
CA LYS A 47 -5.54 6.07 2.69
C LYS A 47 -6.49 6.77 3.66
N LYS A 48 -5.94 7.55 4.60
CA LYS A 48 -6.68 8.36 5.59
C LYS A 48 -7.76 9.24 4.94
N PHE A 49 -7.58 9.62 3.67
CA PHE A 49 -8.57 10.37 2.89
C PHE A 49 -9.83 9.57 2.55
N LEU A 50 -9.76 8.24 2.44
CA LEU A 50 -10.94 7.38 2.22
C LEU A 50 -11.89 7.39 3.42
N ARG A 51 -11.44 7.71 4.62
CA ARG A 51 -12.33 7.98 5.77
C ARG A 51 -13.30 9.14 5.51
N LEU A 52 -12.98 10.02 4.56
CA LEU A 52 -13.82 11.14 4.14
C LEU A 52 -14.65 10.81 2.90
N ALA A 53 -14.44 9.65 2.26
CA ALA A 53 -15.22 9.25 1.10
C ALA A 53 -16.70 9.07 1.49
N GLY A 54 -17.58 9.79 0.79
CA GLY A 54 -19.02 9.81 1.08
C GLY A 54 -19.44 10.64 2.29
N ARG A 55 -18.50 11.24 3.04
CA ARG A 55 -18.83 12.10 4.19
C ARG A 55 -19.05 13.53 3.72
N ILE A 56 -20.31 13.93 3.60
CA ILE A 56 -20.71 15.30 3.20
C ILE A 56 -21.35 15.97 4.42
N LYS A 57 -20.82 17.13 4.84
CA LYS A 57 -21.41 18.00 5.86
C LYS A 57 -21.58 19.40 5.25
N GLY A 58 -22.82 19.80 4.99
CA GLY A 58 -23.16 21.05 4.31
C GLY A 58 -24.39 20.91 3.43
N ALA A 59 -24.75 21.97 2.71
CA ALA A 59 -25.87 21.95 1.78
C ALA A 59 -25.64 20.94 0.63
N ARG A 60 -26.71 20.29 0.16
CA ARG A 60 -26.60 19.17 -0.81
C ARG A 60 -26.21 19.61 -2.23
N ASP A 61 -26.22 20.91 -2.47
CA ASP A 61 -26.00 21.62 -3.72
C ASP A 61 -24.62 22.31 -3.80
N LEU A 62 -23.76 22.11 -2.80
CA LEU A 62 -22.42 22.73 -2.77
C LEU A 62 -21.51 22.31 -3.93
N SER A 63 -21.76 21.17 -4.58
CA SER A 63 -20.94 20.73 -5.71
C SER A 63 -21.43 21.36 -7.02
N SER A 64 -20.61 22.18 -7.66
CA SER A 64 -20.88 22.73 -9.00
C SER A 64 -20.35 21.85 -10.14
N ARG A 65 -19.70 20.72 -9.81
CA ARG A 65 -19.14 19.80 -10.81
C ARG A 65 -20.26 19.07 -11.53
N LYS A 66 -20.26 19.12 -12.87
CA LYS A 66 -21.21 18.37 -13.73
C LYS A 66 -21.25 16.89 -13.31
N GLY A 67 -22.45 16.38 -13.00
CA GLY A 67 -22.68 15.01 -12.50
C GLY A 67 -22.79 14.88 -10.98
N PHE A 68 -22.35 15.89 -10.22
CA PHE A 68 -22.50 15.96 -8.76
C PHE A 68 -23.36 17.15 -8.30
N ALA A 69 -23.55 18.14 -9.18
CA ALA A 69 -24.50 19.21 -8.97
C ALA A 69 -25.92 18.65 -8.85
N LYS A 70 -26.52 18.82 -7.66
CA LYS A 70 -27.95 18.61 -7.46
C LYS A 70 -28.64 19.94 -7.71
N LYS A 71 -29.55 19.92 -8.69
CA LYS A 71 -30.41 21.04 -9.04
C LYS A 71 -31.50 21.24 -8.00
#